data_AF-A0A417K1C5-F1
#
_entry.id   AF-A0A417K1C5-F1
#
_cell.length_a   1.000
_cell.length_b   1.000
_cell.length_c   1.000
_cell.angle_alpha   90.00
_cell.angle_beta   90.00
_cell.angle_gamma   90.00
#
_symmetry.space_group_name_H-M   'P 1'
#
loop_
_entity.id
_entity.type
_entity.pdbx_description
1 polymer ?
#
loop_
_entity_poly.entity_id
_entity_poly.type
_entity_poly.pdbx_seq_one_letter_code
_entity_poly.pdbx_strand_id
1 'polypeptide(L)'
;MFKRLQKNNRIENVRLEENTKHFIDGFKKLVEQNNQPTINRLIKFMANSVQGELISKCLYNDRNYAEYTRYIVYSLVLNLSFEEFHECSIKFNVEETPIISCIWNYTRMFDSLEYIGKCNKNPFDGDAHSGNINACLINPLGLVIVDNGNHSVNSAIVHNEGEIIANVTVDISPVLEK
;
A
#
# COMPACT_ATOMS: atom_id res chain seq x y z
N MET A 1 -13.13 31.82 6.44
CA MET A 1 -12.32 32.60 5.48
C MET A 1 -10.85 32.28 5.76
N PHE A 2 -10.29 31.24 5.13
CA PHE A 2 -8.87 30.93 5.27
C PHE A 2 -8.06 32.03 4.59
N LYS A 3 -7.26 32.77 5.35
CA LYS A 3 -6.32 33.74 4.81
C LYS A 3 -5.35 32.98 3.90
N ARG A 4 -5.36 33.31 2.60
CA ARG A 4 -4.30 32.93 1.65
C ARG A 4 -2.97 33.41 2.24
N LEU A 5 -2.16 32.48 2.73
CA LEU A 5 -0.75 32.72 2.96
C LEU A 5 -0.10 32.90 1.59
N GLN A 6 0.06 34.15 1.14
CA GLN A 6 1.09 34.46 0.16
C GLN A 6 2.43 34.39 0.90
N LYS A 7 2.98 33.18 1.03
CA LYS A 7 4.38 32.99 1.44
C LYS A 7 5.27 33.34 0.25
N ASN A 8 6.46 33.87 0.55
CA ASN A 8 7.50 34.12 -0.44
C ASN A 8 7.95 32.80 -1.07
N ASN A 9 7.26 32.37 -2.13
CA ASN A 9 7.43 31.08 -2.80
C ASN A 9 8.88 30.76 -3.16
N ARG A 10 9.73 31.76 -3.45
CA ARG A 10 11.12 31.53 -3.84
C ARG A 10 12.00 30.96 -2.72
N ILE A 11 11.91 31.48 -1.50
CA ILE A 11 12.74 31.01 -0.37
C ILE A 11 12.23 29.65 0.12
N GLU A 12 10.91 29.45 0.11
CA GLU A 12 10.30 28.17 0.49
C GLU A 12 10.62 27.07 -0.55
N ASN A 13 10.62 27.39 -1.85
CA ASN A 13 11.02 26.46 -2.92
C ASN A 13 12.50 26.06 -2.83
N VAL A 14 13.42 27.01 -2.60
CA VAL A 14 14.85 26.70 -2.42
C VAL A 14 15.05 25.74 -1.24
N ARG A 15 14.32 25.94 -0.14
CA ARG A 15 14.37 25.06 1.04
C ARG A 15 13.79 23.68 0.75
N LEU A 16 12.73 23.58 -0.06
CA LEU A 16 12.15 22.29 -0.46
C LEU A 16 13.10 21.49 -1.37
N GLU A 17 13.75 22.15 -2.32
CA GLU A 17 14.75 21.53 -3.20
C GLU A 17 15.94 20.98 -2.40
N GLU A 18 16.48 21.77 -1.47
CA GLU A 18 17.57 21.36 -0.57
C GLU A 18 17.15 20.18 0.32
N ASN A 19 15.98 20.27 0.96
CA ASN A 19 15.44 19.17 1.78
C ASN A 19 15.27 17.88 0.97
N THR A 20 14.80 17.98 -0.28
CA THR A 20 14.60 16.83 -1.17
C THR A 20 15.94 16.18 -1.50
N LYS A 21 16.97 16.96 -1.82
CA LYS A 21 18.34 16.45 -2.05
C LYS A 21 18.87 15.73 -0.82
N HIS A 22 18.74 16.34 0.36
CA HIS A 22 19.16 15.73 1.62
C HIS A 22 18.44 14.43 1.92
N PHE A 23 17.13 14.35 1.65
CA PHE A 23 16.38 13.11 1.79
C PHE A 23 16.87 12.03 0.84
N ILE A 24 17.06 12.36 -0.45
CA ILE A 24 17.55 11.41 -1.46
C ILE A 24 18.94 10.87 -1.07
N ASP A 25 19.86 11.75 -0.66
CA ASP A 25 21.20 11.35 -0.23
C ASP A 25 21.17 10.49 1.03
N GLY A 26 20.27 10.81 1.97
CA GLY A 26 20.02 9.98 3.15
C GLY A 26 19.47 8.61 2.78
N PHE A 27 18.51 8.54 1.87
CA PHE A 27 17.91 7.30 1.40
C PHE A 27 18.92 6.41 0.66
N LYS A 28 19.76 6.98 -0.22
CA LYS A 28 20.85 6.24 -0.88
C LYS A 28 21.77 5.55 0.13
N LYS A 29 22.17 6.26 1.20
CA LYS A 29 22.98 5.67 2.28
C LYS A 29 22.28 4.51 2.97
N LEU A 30 20.97 4.61 3.22
CA LEU A 30 20.20 3.50 3.81
C LEU A 30 20.21 2.26 2.90
N VAL A 31 20.08 2.46 1.58
CA VAL A 31 20.16 1.38 0.58
C VAL A 31 21.56 0.78 0.53
N GLU A 32 22.61 1.59 0.44
CA GLU A 32 24.02 1.15 0.43
C GLU A 32 24.41 0.38 1.70
N GLN A 33 23.83 0.75 2.84
CA GLN A 33 24.03 0.08 4.13
C GLN A 33 23.14 -1.16 4.31
N ASN A 34 22.31 -1.49 3.32
CA ASN A 34 21.33 -2.57 3.39
C ASN A 34 20.43 -2.48 4.64
N ASN A 35 20.01 -1.28 5.03
CA ASN A 35 19.15 -1.06 6.20
C ASN A 35 17.68 -1.37 5.87
N GLN A 36 17.42 -2.66 5.63
CA GLN A 36 16.12 -3.20 5.25
C GLN A 36 14.98 -2.79 6.21
N PRO A 37 15.14 -2.82 7.55
CA PRO A 37 14.07 -2.41 8.45
C PRO A 37 13.61 -0.95 8.25
N THR A 38 14.55 -0.01 8.08
CA THR A 38 14.20 1.40 7.86
C THR A 38 13.60 1.61 6.47
N ILE A 39 14.13 0.94 5.44
CA ILE A 39 13.59 1.00 4.08
C ILE A 39 12.14 0.48 4.08
N ASN A 40 11.90 -0.69 4.69
CA ASN A 40 10.57 -1.27 4.78
C ASN A 40 9.58 -0.35 5.51
N ARG A 41 9.99 0.28 6.63
CA ARG A 41 9.15 1.26 7.34
C ARG A 41 8.81 2.49 6.50
N LEU A 42 9.74 2.96 5.66
CA LEU A 42 9.48 4.06 4.75
C LEU A 42 8.47 3.65 3.66
N ILE A 43 8.62 2.45 3.09
CA ILE A 43 7.67 1.91 2.10
C ILE A 43 6.30 1.71 2.75
N LYS A 44 6.23 1.18 3.99
CA LYS A 44 4.99 1.05 4.77
C LYS A 44 4.32 2.41 5.00
N PHE A 45 5.10 3.45 5.34
CA PHE A 45 4.59 4.80 5.49
C PHE A 45 3.97 5.33 4.18
N MET A 46 4.64 5.13 3.05
CA MET A 46 4.12 5.53 1.73
C MET A 46 2.86 4.73 1.38
N ALA A 47 2.86 3.41 1.58
CA ALA A 47 1.70 2.55 1.36
C ALA A 47 0.50 2.95 2.22
N ASN A 48 0.71 3.22 3.51
CA ASN A 48 -0.34 3.72 4.41
C ASN A 48 -0.88 5.09 3.99
N SER A 49 -0.03 5.96 3.41
CA SER A 49 -0.45 7.25 2.88
C SER A 49 -1.39 7.09 1.68
N VAL A 50 -1.03 6.19 0.75
CA VAL A 50 -1.91 5.80 -0.38
C VAL A 50 -3.20 5.16 0.15
N GLN A 51 -3.10 4.27 1.13
CA GLN A 51 -4.28 3.63 1.75
C GLN A 51 -5.23 4.66 2.37
N GLY A 52 -4.71 5.67 3.08
CA GLY A 52 -5.50 6.75 3.63
C GLY A 52 -6.24 7.56 2.55
N GLU A 53 -5.60 7.79 1.40
CA GLU A 53 -6.25 8.42 0.25
C GLU A 53 -7.35 7.53 -0.34
N LEU A 54 -7.12 6.22 -0.46
CA LEU A 54 -8.13 5.27 -0.92
C LEU A 54 -9.35 5.24 0.00
N ILE A 55 -9.12 5.19 1.32
CA ILE A 55 -10.19 5.22 2.33
C ILE A 55 -10.98 6.54 2.21
N SER A 56 -10.29 7.67 2.14
CA SER A 56 -10.93 8.98 1.97
C SER A 56 -11.77 9.05 0.70
N LYS A 57 -11.23 8.60 -0.44
CA LYS A 57 -11.97 8.54 -1.70
C LYS A 57 -13.20 7.62 -1.61
N CYS A 58 -13.05 6.43 -1.04
CA CYS A 58 -14.14 5.49 -0.85
C CYS A 58 -15.23 6.08 0.07
N LEU A 59 -14.81 6.76 1.14
CA LEU A 59 -15.67 7.42 2.14
C LEU A 59 -16.50 8.56 1.54
N TYR A 60 -15.88 9.43 0.74
CA TYR A 60 -16.51 10.69 0.32
C TYR A 60 -17.16 10.65 -1.06
N ASN A 61 -16.81 9.70 -1.94
CA ASN A 61 -17.25 9.76 -3.33
C ASN A 61 -18.39 8.82 -3.72
N ASP A 62 -18.93 7.98 -2.82
CA ASP A 62 -20.09 7.10 -3.04
C ASP A 62 -20.11 6.37 -4.40
N ARG A 63 -18.93 6.10 -4.98
CA ARG A 63 -18.77 5.52 -6.32
C ARG A 63 -17.92 4.28 -6.24
N ASN A 64 -18.41 3.22 -6.87
CA ASN A 64 -17.68 1.98 -7.08
C ASN A 64 -16.56 2.22 -8.10
N TYR A 65 -15.31 2.17 -7.64
CA TYR A 65 -14.11 2.34 -8.47
C TYR A 65 -13.51 1.00 -8.92
N ALA A 66 -14.34 0.12 -9.48
CA ALA A 66 -13.94 -1.27 -9.79
C ALA A 66 -12.65 -1.38 -10.62
N GLU A 67 -12.40 -0.44 -11.54
CA GLU A 67 -11.19 -0.45 -12.37
C GLU A 67 -9.98 0.27 -11.76
N TYR A 68 -10.18 1.08 -10.72
CA TYR A 68 -9.10 1.88 -10.11
C TYR A 68 -8.01 1.00 -9.51
N THR A 69 -8.41 -0.12 -8.92
CA THR A 69 -7.53 -1.18 -8.44
C THR A 69 -6.55 -1.65 -9.52
N ARG A 70 -7.05 -1.89 -10.73
CA ARG A 70 -6.25 -2.36 -11.86
C ARG A 70 -5.25 -1.29 -12.30
N TYR A 71 -5.62 -0.02 -12.28
CA TYR A 71 -4.70 1.08 -12.57
C TYR A 71 -3.60 1.25 -11.52
N ILE A 72 -3.89 1.00 -10.23
CA ILE A 72 -2.87 0.99 -9.17
C ILE A 72 -1.86 -0.13 -9.44
N VAL A 73 -2.35 -1.36 -9.67
CA VAL A 73 -1.49 -2.51 -9.99
C VAL A 73 -0.60 -2.19 -11.20
N TYR A 74 -1.18 -1.73 -12.31
CA TYR A 74 -0.41 -1.38 -13.51
C TYR A 74 0.60 -0.26 -13.31
N SER A 75 0.27 0.74 -12.51
CA SER A 75 1.22 1.82 -12.19
C SER A 75 2.41 1.31 -11.39
N LEU A 76 2.22 0.31 -10.54
CA LEU A 76 3.28 -0.25 -9.70
C LEU A 76 4.12 -1.30 -10.42
N VAL A 77 3.53 -2.07 -11.35
CA VAL A 77 4.27 -3.06 -12.15
C VAL A 77 4.91 -2.48 -13.41
N LEU A 78 4.84 -1.17 -13.63
CA LEU A 78 5.51 -0.43 -14.71
C LEU A 78 5.36 -1.06 -16.11
N ASN A 79 4.15 -1.55 -16.43
CA ASN A 79 3.82 -2.23 -17.69
C ASN A 79 4.51 -3.58 -17.93
N LEU A 80 4.97 -4.30 -16.90
CA LEU A 80 5.33 -5.71 -17.05
C LEU A 80 4.16 -6.54 -17.63
N SER A 81 4.50 -7.55 -18.43
CA SER A 81 3.50 -8.46 -18.98
C SER A 81 2.95 -9.38 -17.89
N PHE A 82 1.77 -9.94 -18.14
CA PHE A 82 1.16 -10.92 -17.23
C PHE A 82 1.99 -12.20 -17.07
N GLU A 83 2.91 -12.48 -17.99
CA GLU A 83 3.80 -13.66 -17.95
C GLU A 83 4.83 -13.59 -16.81
N GLU A 84 5.11 -12.38 -16.33
CA GLU A 84 6.04 -12.11 -15.22
C GLU A 84 5.40 -12.36 -13.83
N PHE A 85 4.10 -12.66 -13.80
CA PHE A 85 3.38 -12.97 -12.57
C PHE A 85 3.45 -14.47 -12.30
N HIS A 86 3.83 -14.82 -11.08
CA HIS A 86 4.01 -16.20 -10.66
C HIS A 86 3.20 -16.49 -9.40
N GLU A 87 2.65 -17.69 -9.31
CA GLU A 87 2.02 -18.16 -8.07
C GLU A 87 3.06 -18.25 -6.95
N CYS A 88 2.65 -17.88 -5.74
CA CYS A 88 3.44 -18.05 -4.54
C CYS A 88 2.55 -18.36 -3.34
N SER A 89 3.15 -18.58 -2.18
CA SER A 89 2.43 -18.73 -0.91
C SER A 89 3.29 -18.20 0.21
N ILE A 90 3.34 -16.87 0.33
CA ILE A 90 4.19 -16.18 1.31
C ILE A 90 3.32 -15.49 2.34
N LYS A 91 3.49 -15.87 3.61
CA LYS A 91 2.75 -15.31 4.73
C LYS A 91 3.43 -14.05 5.25
N PHE A 92 2.63 -13.02 5.51
CA PHE A 92 3.05 -11.70 5.94
C PHE A 92 2.26 -11.25 7.17
N ASN A 93 2.95 -10.60 8.10
CA ASN A 93 2.30 -9.89 9.19
C ASN A 93 1.82 -8.51 8.70
N VAL A 94 0.54 -8.19 8.91
CA VAL A 94 -0.08 -6.94 8.43
C VAL A 94 0.55 -5.68 9.05
N GLU A 95 1.01 -5.76 10.29
CA GLU A 95 1.64 -4.64 11.00
C GLU A 95 2.96 -4.21 10.36
N GLU A 96 3.77 -5.18 9.93
CA GLU A 96 5.13 -4.93 9.43
C GLU A 96 5.18 -4.77 7.90
N THR A 97 4.18 -5.28 7.18
CA THR A 97 4.23 -5.39 5.72
C THR A 97 3.58 -4.18 5.05
N PRO A 98 4.26 -3.48 4.12
CA PRO A 98 3.62 -2.48 3.27
C PRO A 98 2.50 -3.14 2.47
N ILE A 99 1.26 -2.74 2.71
CA ILE A 99 0.09 -3.30 2.02
C ILE A 99 -0.74 -2.14 1.50
N ILE A 100 -1.10 -2.19 0.22
CA ILE A 100 -2.15 -1.36 -0.35
C ILE A 100 -3.32 -2.28 -0.68
N SER A 101 -4.43 -2.08 0.02
CA SER A 101 -5.68 -2.77 -0.24
C SER A 101 -6.58 -1.90 -1.11
N CYS A 102 -6.84 -2.37 -2.33
CA CYS A 102 -7.53 -1.60 -3.35
C CYS A 102 -9.06 -1.66 -3.18
N ILE A 103 -9.54 -1.09 -2.06
CA ILE A 103 -10.96 -0.93 -1.74
C ILE A 103 -11.68 -0.08 -2.79
N TRP A 104 -12.92 -0.45 -3.10
CA TRP A 104 -13.70 0.24 -4.13
C TRP A 104 -15.17 0.47 -3.76
N ASN A 105 -15.72 -0.27 -2.80
CA ASN A 105 -17.09 -0.14 -2.32
C ASN A 105 -17.17 0.44 -0.90
N TYR A 106 -17.92 1.54 -0.74
CA TYR A 106 -18.16 2.20 0.54
C TYR A 106 -18.80 1.27 1.57
N THR A 107 -19.94 0.65 1.22
CA THR A 107 -20.71 -0.19 2.16
C THR A 107 -19.88 -1.35 2.65
N ARG A 108 -19.23 -2.10 1.74
CA ARG A 108 -18.38 -3.23 2.11
C ARG A 108 -17.17 -2.81 2.94
N MET A 109 -16.59 -1.63 2.69
CA MET A 109 -15.51 -1.09 3.52
C MET A 109 -16.01 -0.85 4.95
N PHE A 110 -17.15 -0.17 5.11
CA PHE A 110 -17.74 0.09 6.42
C PHE A 110 -18.15 -1.19 7.15
N ASP A 111 -18.88 -2.09 6.47
CA ASP A 111 -19.26 -3.38 7.03
C ASP A 111 -18.03 -4.16 7.50
N SER A 112 -16.94 -4.16 6.72
CA SER A 112 -15.70 -4.84 7.11
C SER A 112 -15.03 -4.20 8.32
N LEU A 113 -15.07 -2.87 8.45
CA LEU A 113 -14.54 -2.16 9.63
C LEU A 113 -15.41 -2.41 10.88
N GLU A 114 -16.72 -2.52 10.72
CA GLU A 114 -17.66 -2.77 11.81
C GLU A 114 -17.61 -4.22 12.32
N TYR A 115 -17.41 -5.20 11.43
CA TYR A 115 -17.53 -6.62 11.80
C TYR A 115 -16.20 -7.37 11.92
N ILE A 116 -15.10 -6.86 11.37
CA ILE A 116 -13.79 -7.54 11.41
C ILE A 116 -12.85 -6.75 12.32
N GLY A 117 -12.16 -7.44 13.22
CA GLY A 117 -11.24 -6.85 14.19
C GLY A 117 -11.29 -7.57 15.53
N LYS A 118 -10.16 -7.64 16.25
CA LYS A 118 -10.15 -8.07 17.67
C LYS A 118 -11.10 -7.24 18.52
N CYS A 119 -11.24 -5.95 18.23
CA CYS A 119 -12.20 -5.05 18.87
C CYS A 119 -13.66 -5.55 18.76
N ASN A 120 -13.99 -6.28 17.69
CA ASN A 120 -15.31 -6.83 17.40
C ASN A 120 -15.41 -8.32 17.76
N LYS A 121 -14.43 -8.87 18.49
CA LYS A 121 -14.30 -10.32 18.81
C LYS A 121 -14.31 -11.23 17.57
N ASN A 122 -13.91 -10.68 16.42
CA ASN A 122 -13.83 -11.37 15.14
C ASN A 122 -12.51 -10.99 14.47
N PRO A 123 -11.35 -11.45 15.00
CA PRO A 123 -10.05 -11.08 14.47
C PRO A 123 -9.92 -11.45 12.99
N PHE A 124 -9.20 -10.64 12.23
CA PHE A 124 -8.92 -10.98 10.84
C PHE A 124 -8.06 -12.26 10.74
N ASP A 125 -8.54 -13.23 9.95
CA ASP A 125 -7.85 -14.49 9.65
C ASP A 125 -7.65 -14.64 8.13
N GLY A 126 -6.53 -14.10 7.63
CA GLY A 126 -6.19 -14.17 6.22
C GLY A 126 -5.71 -15.55 5.75
N ASP A 127 -5.42 -16.47 6.67
CA ASP A 127 -5.01 -17.85 6.35
C ASP A 127 -6.25 -18.70 6.04
N ALA A 128 -7.21 -18.73 6.97
CA ALA A 128 -8.48 -19.44 6.80
C ALA A 128 -9.31 -18.92 5.61
N HIS A 129 -9.12 -17.66 5.24
CA HIS A 129 -9.81 -17.02 4.12
C HIS A 129 -8.93 -16.74 2.90
N SER A 130 -7.73 -17.34 2.84
CA SER A 130 -6.77 -17.14 1.75
C SER A 130 -7.33 -17.40 0.36
N GLY A 131 -8.24 -18.37 0.20
CA GLY A 131 -8.92 -18.64 -1.08
C GLY A 131 -9.81 -17.51 -1.61
N ASN A 132 -10.14 -16.52 -0.77
CA ASN A 132 -10.92 -15.34 -1.15
C ASN A 132 -10.06 -14.06 -1.24
N ILE A 133 -8.75 -14.18 -1.02
CA ILE A 133 -7.81 -13.06 -1.04
C ILE A 133 -6.92 -13.23 -2.27
N ASN A 134 -6.80 -12.17 -3.05
CA ASN A 134 -5.79 -12.11 -4.10
C ASN A 134 -4.82 -10.98 -3.77
N ALA A 135 -3.58 -11.37 -3.51
CA ALA A 135 -2.53 -10.55 -2.94
C ALA A 135 -1.23 -10.77 -3.70
N CYS A 136 -0.77 -9.73 -4.40
CA CYS A 136 0.43 -9.74 -5.22
C CYS A 136 1.60 -9.09 -4.49
N LEU A 137 2.66 -9.85 -4.24
CA LEU A 137 3.94 -9.36 -3.75
C LEU A 137 4.77 -8.77 -4.89
N ILE A 138 5.05 -7.46 -4.80
CA ILE A 138 5.91 -6.73 -5.73
C ILE A 138 7.36 -6.77 -5.21
N ASN A 139 8.19 -7.56 -5.86
CA ASN A 139 9.64 -7.62 -5.61
C ASN A 139 10.38 -6.60 -6.49
N PRO A 140 11.50 -6.01 -6.01
CA PRO A 140 12.13 -6.21 -4.71
C PRO A 140 11.56 -5.28 -3.61
N LEU A 141 10.44 -4.59 -3.86
CA LEU A 141 9.91 -3.57 -2.95
C LEU A 141 9.38 -4.11 -1.63
N GLY A 142 9.03 -5.40 -1.55
CA GLY A 142 8.37 -5.97 -0.38
C GLY A 142 6.96 -5.41 -0.15
N LEU A 143 6.35 -4.83 -1.20
CA LEU A 143 5.02 -4.23 -1.17
C LEU A 143 3.98 -5.26 -1.63
N VAL A 144 2.90 -5.40 -0.87
CA VAL A 144 1.78 -6.28 -1.23
C VAL A 144 0.60 -5.44 -1.72
N ILE A 145 0.07 -5.79 -2.89
CA ILE A 145 -1.16 -5.20 -3.44
C ILE A 145 -2.29 -6.21 -3.39
N VAL A 146 -3.44 -5.80 -2.85
CA VAL A 146 -4.61 -6.68 -2.69
C VAL A 146 -5.77 -6.16 -3.52
N ASP A 147 -6.25 -6.97 -4.47
CA ASP A 147 -7.35 -6.62 -5.38
C ASP A 147 -8.63 -7.44 -5.15
N ASN A 148 -8.54 -8.60 -4.49
CA ASN A 148 -9.68 -9.39 -4.01
C ASN A 148 -9.54 -9.71 -2.52
N GLY A 149 -10.65 -9.78 -1.79
CA GLY A 149 -10.63 -9.77 -0.32
C GLY A 149 -10.12 -8.43 0.27
N ASN A 150 -9.97 -7.43 -0.58
CA ASN A 150 -9.49 -6.08 -0.28
C ASN A 150 -10.23 -5.42 0.90
N HIS A 151 -11.54 -5.53 1.00
CA HIS A 151 -12.30 -4.87 2.08
C HIS A 151 -11.99 -5.43 3.48
N SER A 152 -11.87 -6.75 3.62
CA SER A 152 -11.50 -7.39 4.89
C SER A 152 -10.03 -7.13 5.24
N VAL A 153 -9.14 -7.17 4.24
CA VAL A 153 -7.72 -6.79 4.42
C VAL A 153 -7.59 -5.33 4.84
N ASN A 154 -8.42 -4.42 4.31
CA ASN A 154 -8.42 -3.02 4.75
C ASN A 154 -8.76 -2.88 6.24
N SER A 155 -9.69 -3.69 6.76
CA SER A 155 -9.97 -3.73 8.19
C SER A 155 -8.75 -4.17 8.99
N ALA A 156 -8.05 -5.21 8.52
CA ALA A 156 -6.79 -5.68 9.12
C ALA A 156 -5.71 -4.58 9.15
N ILE A 157 -5.57 -3.80 8.06
CA ILE A 157 -4.63 -2.66 7.99
C ILE A 157 -5.00 -1.57 8.99
N VAL A 158 -6.29 -1.17 9.06
CA VAL A 158 -6.76 -0.12 9.97
C VAL A 158 -6.61 -0.53 11.44
N HIS A 159 -6.89 -1.79 11.75
CA HIS A 159 -6.73 -2.35 13.09
C HIS A 159 -5.29 -2.78 13.41
N ASN A 160 -4.38 -2.73 12.44
CA ASN A 160 -2.98 -3.12 12.55
C ASN A 160 -2.82 -4.55 13.13
N GLU A 161 -3.56 -5.51 12.57
CA GLU A 161 -3.61 -6.88 13.08
C GLU A 161 -3.71 -7.94 12.00
N GLY A 162 -3.36 -9.18 12.37
CA GLY A 162 -3.56 -10.36 11.56
C GLY A 162 -2.42 -10.64 10.58
N GLU A 163 -2.64 -11.67 9.78
CA GLU A 163 -1.69 -12.16 8.77
C GLU A 163 -2.40 -12.27 7.42
N ILE A 164 -1.65 -12.10 6.33
CA ILE A 164 -2.11 -12.27 4.95
C ILE A 164 -1.17 -13.19 4.20
N ILE A 165 -1.69 -13.98 3.27
CA ILE A 165 -0.90 -14.79 2.34
C ILE A 165 -0.89 -14.10 0.98
N ALA A 166 0.28 -13.71 0.51
CA ALA A 166 0.49 -13.38 -0.89
C ALA A 166 0.44 -14.69 -1.71
N ASN A 167 -0.46 -14.73 -2.67
CA ASN A 167 -0.69 -15.87 -3.56
C ASN A 167 -0.08 -15.66 -4.96
N VAL A 168 0.34 -14.43 -5.25
CA VAL A 168 0.99 -14.04 -6.51
C VAL A 168 2.22 -13.20 -6.20
N THR A 169 3.25 -13.28 -7.03
CA THR A 169 4.41 -12.38 -6.98
C THR A 169 4.82 -11.94 -8.38
N VAL A 170 5.46 -10.78 -8.46
CA VAL A 170 6.07 -10.23 -9.67
C VAL A 170 7.37 -9.53 -9.28
N ASP A 171 8.40 -9.67 -10.11
CA ASP A 171 9.69 -8.98 -9.91
C ASP A 171 9.81 -7.82 -10.91
N ILE A 172 9.86 -6.59 -10.38
CA ILE A 172 10.01 -5.36 -11.15
C ILE A 172 11.47 -4.94 -11.36
N SER A 173 12.46 -5.70 -10.86
CA SER A 173 13.89 -5.40 -11.10
C SER A 173 14.22 -5.17 -12.58
N PRO A 174 13.72 -5.97 -13.55
CA PRO A 174 14.03 -5.80 -14.98
C PRO A 174 13.60 -4.45 -15.58
N VAL A 175 12.68 -3.73 -14.94
CA VAL A 175 12.19 -2.41 -15.40
C VAL A 175 12.75 -1.24 -14.58
N LEU A 176 13.28 -1.50 -13.39
CA LEU A 176 13.96 -0.48 -12.58
C LEU A 176 15.40 -0.22 -13.05
N GLU A 177 16.02 -1.18 -13.72
CA GLU A 177 17.41 -1.10 -14.21
C GLU A 177 17.55 -0.50 -15.62
N LYS A 178 16.46 -0.01 -16.21
CA LYS A 178 16.43 0.66 -17.52
C LYS A 178 16.65 2.17 -17.40
#